data_AF-A0A3A9BH15-F1
#
_entry.id   AF-A0A3A9BH15-F1
#
_cell.length_a   1.000
_cell.length_b   1.000
_cell.length_c   1.000
_cell.angle_alpha   90.00
_cell.angle_beta   90.00
_cell.angle_gamma   90.00
#
_symmetry.space_group_name_H-M   'P 1'
#
loop_
_entity.id
_entity.type
_entity.pdbx_description
1 polymer ?
#
loop_
_entity_poly.entity_id
_entity_poly.type
_entity_poly.pdbx_seq_one_letter_code
_entity_poly.pdbx_strand_id
1 'polypeptide(L)'
;MTFAIRQNPKEYTIRSLDCKKTGNGDQQLNWKYNKASHFLVIAAPAKAAWNPEENMISWLEENGNELLKNYSIMAGELLWYLIEERDFFAQKNKFIIPRGSLKSQVPYRIIIYPCQISQNVWEIYQVSNHENEAAIPVHIPVKLKYKNINKYFIFPQQRLCMFRPIFDFTQDFNQLEGILCYKPSCSRCHFPVSAESMRKAKDGWLRVWIPSGEELNVYTTLEYKKYYYVRIEEQ
;
A
#
# COMPACT_ATOMS: atom_id res chain seq x y z
N MET A 1 11.93 -3.14 -30.10
CA MET A 1 11.33 -4.23 -29.33
C MET A 1 9.83 -3.98 -29.30
N THR A 2 9.03 -5.02 -29.53
CA THR A 2 7.55 -4.94 -29.55
C THR A 2 7.00 -5.46 -28.23
N PHE A 3 6.06 -4.74 -27.63
CA PHE A 3 5.42 -5.12 -26.37
C PHE A 3 3.97 -5.49 -26.64
N ALA A 4 3.49 -6.59 -26.04
CA ALA A 4 2.13 -7.05 -26.23
C ALA A 4 1.53 -7.58 -24.92
N ILE A 5 0.35 -7.07 -24.55
CA ILE A 5 -0.47 -7.68 -23.51
C ILE A 5 -1.24 -8.85 -24.12
N ARG A 6 -1.11 -10.03 -23.53
CA ARG A 6 -1.83 -11.24 -23.94
C ARG A 6 -2.82 -11.64 -22.86
N GLN A 7 -4.02 -12.05 -23.28
CA GLN A 7 -5.04 -12.51 -22.34
C GLN A 7 -4.69 -13.88 -21.76
N ASN A 8 -4.83 -13.94 -20.44
CA ASN A 8 -4.52 -15.01 -19.50
C ASN A 8 -4.65 -16.45 -20.03
N PRO A 9 -3.59 -17.03 -20.63
CA PRO A 9 -3.55 -18.47 -20.88
C PRO A 9 -3.40 -19.16 -19.52
N LYS A 10 -4.16 -20.23 -19.24
CA LYS A 10 -4.08 -20.99 -17.95
C LYS A 10 -2.64 -21.35 -17.53
N GLU A 11 -1.74 -21.46 -18.50
CA GLU A 11 -0.31 -21.77 -18.33
C GLU A 11 0.54 -20.60 -17.80
N TYR A 12 0.13 -19.35 -18.00
CA TYR A 12 0.88 -18.15 -17.60
C TYR A 12 0.15 -17.44 -16.45
N THR A 13 -0.07 -18.18 -15.36
CA THR A 13 -0.74 -17.69 -14.15
C THR A 13 0.23 -17.60 -12.98
N ILE A 14 0.20 -16.48 -12.26
CA ILE A 14 0.81 -16.34 -10.94
C ILE A 14 -0.18 -16.87 -9.91
N ARG A 15 0.30 -17.63 -8.93
CA ARG A 15 -0.51 -18.25 -7.88
C ARG A 15 0.16 -18.10 -6.53
N SER A 16 -0.66 -17.98 -5.48
CA SER A 16 -0.20 -17.95 -4.09
C SER A 16 0.90 -16.90 -3.85
N LEU A 17 0.75 -15.70 -4.42
CA LEU A 17 1.67 -14.61 -4.14
C LEU A 17 1.57 -14.22 -2.66
N ASP A 18 2.70 -14.29 -1.98
CA ASP A 18 2.87 -13.90 -0.58
C ASP A 18 3.94 -12.81 -0.48
N CYS A 19 3.74 -11.88 0.45
CA CYS A 19 4.70 -10.83 0.77
C CYS A 19 4.89 -10.77 2.28
N LYS A 20 6.13 -10.96 2.73
CA LYS A 20 6.48 -10.89 4.15
C LYS A 20 7.70 -10.02 4.40
N LYS A 21 7.69 -9.35 5.53
CA LYS A 21 8.83 -8.56 6.00
C LYS A 21 9.90 -9.47 6.60
N THR A 22 11.15 -9.31 6.18
CA THR A 22 12.31 -10.03 6.75
C THR A 22 12.79 -9.37 8.04
N GLY A 23 13.66 -10.04 8.79
CA GLY A 23 14.26 -9.48 10.02
C GLY A 23 15.03 -8.17 9.81
N ASN A 24 15.58 -7.97 8.61
CA ASN A 24 16.30 -6.74 8.24
C ASN A 24 15.36 -5.64 7.71
N GLY A 25 14.06 -5.94 7.59
CA GLY A 25 13.03 -5.01 7.15
C GLY A 25 12.77 -4.96 5.66
N ASP A 26 13.46 -5.77 4.86
CA ASP A 26 13.19 -5.95 3.43
C ASP A 26 11.86 -6.68 3.21
N GLN A 27 11.30 -6.54 2.01
CA GLN A 27 10.08 -7.24 1.62
C GLN A 27 10.43 -8.45 0.77
N GLN A 28 10.11 -9.64 1.27
CA GLN A 28 10.30 -10.89 0.56
C GLN A 28 8.99 -11.31 -0.10
N LEU A 29 9.06 -11.46 -1.42
CA LEU A 29 7.98 -11.96 -2.27
C LEU A 29 8.22 -13.41 -2.64
N ASN A 30 7.13 -14.18 -2.66
CA ASN A 30 7.12 -15.59 -3.02
C ASN A 30 5.88 -15.89 -3.85
N TRP A 31 6.04 -16.55 -4.99
CA TRP A 31 4.89 -16.99 -5.79
C TRP A 31 5.17 -18.30 -6.51
N LYS A 32 4.10 -18.93 -6.98
CA LYS A 32 4.12 -20.08 -7.86
C LYS A 32 3.67 -19.66 -9.25
N TYR A 33 4.13 -20.37 -10.27
CA TYR A 33 3.77 -20.17 -11.67
C TYR A 33 3.98 -21.48 -12.44
N ASN A 34 3.41 -21.61 -13.64
CA ASN A 34 3.63 -22.78 -14.49
C ASN A 34 4.62 -22.48 -15.64
N LYS A 35 4.43 -21.37 -16.36
CA LYS A 35 5.34 -20.92 -17.43
C LYS A 35 5.60 -19.42 -17.35
N ALA A 36 6.86 -19.04 -17.42
CA ALA A 36 7.34 -17.67 -17.60
C ALA A 36 8.84 -17.71 -17.92
N SER A 37 9.32 -16.84 -18.81
CA SER A 37 10.78 -16.62 -18.96
C SER A 37 11.29 -15.54 -18.01
N HIS A 38 10.41 -14.59 -17.68
CA HIS A 38 10.70 -13.45 -16.82
C HIS A 38 9.45 -13.09 -16.01
N PHE A 39 9.65 -12.33 -14.95
CA PHE A 39 8.59 -11.71 -14.17
C PHE A 39 8.77 -10.20 -14.16
N LEU A 40 7.75 -9.48 -14.60
CA LEU A 40 7.65 -8.04 -14.44
C LEU A 40 6.99 -7.76 -13.10
N VAL A 41 7.74 -7.21 -12.15
CA VAL A 41 7.25 -6.86 -10.82
C VAL A 41 7.16 -5.34 -10.72
N ILE A 42 5.98 -4.85 -10.36
CA ILE A 42 5.69 -3.43 -10.27
C ILE A 42 5.23 -3.13 -8.85
N ALA A 43 6.01 -2.33 -8.12
CA ALA A 43 5.60 -1.82 -6.81
C ALA A 43 5.21 -0.34 -6.96
N ALA A 44 3.96 -0.03 -6.60
CA ALA A 44 3.40 1.31 -6.67
C ALA A 44 2.78 1.71 -5.33
N PRO A 45 2.79 2.99 -4.93
CA PRO A 45 2.00 3.46 -3.80
C PRO A 45 0.54 3.03 -3.96
N ALA A 46 -0.10 2.59 -2.87
CA ALA A 46 -1.44 1.98 -2.94
C ALA A 46 -2.52 2.90 -3.53
N LYS A 47 -2.34 4.23 -3.44
CA LYS A 47 -3.24 5.25 -3.99
C LYS A 47 -2.68 5.99 -5.21
N ALA A 48 -1.62 5.49 -5.83
CA ALA A 48 -1.15 6.07 -7.09
C ALA A 48 -2.27 6.05 -8.14
N ALA A 49 -2.53 7.20 -8.76
CA ALA A 49 -3.50 7.37 -9.85
C ALA A 49 -2.97 6.78 -11.17
N TRP A 50 -2.47 5.56 -11.11
CA TRP A 50 -1.84 4.85 -12.22
C TRP A 50 -2.56 3.53 -12.42
N ASN A 51 -3.16 3.31 -13.59
CA ASN A 51 -3.70 2.00 -13.95
C ASN A 51 -2.61 1.21 -14.69
N PRO A 52 -2.12 0.09 -14.13
CA PRO A 52 -1.07 -0.70 -14.79
C PRO A 52 -1.47 -1.16 -16.19
N GLU A 53 -2.71 -1.60 -16.37
CA GLU A 53 -3.12 -2.21 -17.64
C GLU A 53 -3.23 -1.19 -18.78
N GLU A 54 -3.57 0.07 -18.45
CA GLU A 54 -3.68 1.16 -19.43
C GLU A 54 -2.33 1.78 -19.79
N ASN A 55 -1.39 1.83 -18.84
CA ASN A 55 -0.17 2.64 -18.98
C ASN A 55 1.12 1.82 -19.13
N MET A 56 1.08 0.50 -18.87
CA MET A 56 2.27 -0.34 -18.87
C MET A 56 2.92 -0.46 -20.25
N ILE A 57 2.15 -0.60 -21.32
CA ILE A 57 2.73 -0.76 -22.66
C ILE A 57 3.46 0.50 -23.11
N SER A 58 2.82 1.66 -23.03
CA SER A 58 3.46 2.93 -23.40
C SER A 58 4.73 3.17 -22.58
N TRP A 59 4.71 2.87 -21.27
CA TRP A 59 5.90 2.99 -20.44
C TRP A 59 7.02 2.03 -20.86
N LEU A 60 6.70 0.79 -21.21
CA LEU A 60 7.66 -0.21 -21.65
C LEU A 60 8.20 0.07 -23.05
N GLU A 61 7.42 0.65 -23.95
CA GLU A 61 7.91 1.10 -25.26
C GLU A 61 9.03 2.13 -25.13
N GLU A 62 8.91 3.03 -24.15
CA GLU A 62 9.92 4.04 -23.85
C GLU A 62 11.10 3.48 -23.04
N ASN A 63 10.84 2.66 -22.02
CA ASN A 63 11.83 2.33 -20.98
C ASN A 63 12.23 0.84 -20.94
N GLY A 64 11.57 -0.04 -21.69
CA GLY A 64 11.73 -1.49 -21.58
C GLY A 64 13.13 -2.00 -21.94
N ASN A 65 13.80 -1.36 -22.90
CA ASN A 65 15.20 -1.69 -23.23
C ASN A 65 16.16 -1.31 -22.10
N GLU A 66 15.87 -0.23 -21.37
CA GLU A 66 16.66 0.15 -20.20
C GLU A 66 16.38 -0.82 -19.03
N LEU A 67 15.11 -1.20 -18.83
CA LEU A 67 14.73 -2.14 -17.80
C LEU A 67 15.37 -3.52 -18.01
N LEU A 68 15.50 -3.96 -19.27
CA LEU A 68 16.24 -5.19 -19.61
C LEU A 68 17.73 -5.14 -19.27
N LYS A 69 18.35 -3.95 -19.32
CA LYS A 69 19.79 -3.78 -19.00
C LYS A 69 20.03 -3.66 -17.51
N ASN A 70 19.18 -2.89 -16.83
CA ASN A 70 19.35 -2.50 -15.44
C ASN A 70 18.62 -3.41 -14.45
N TYR A 71 17.69 -4.25 -14.93
CA TYR A 71 16.78 -5.12 -14.16
C TYR A 71 15.86 -4.41 -13.16
N SER A 72 16.11 -3.14 -12.84
CA SER A 72 15.27 -2.31 -11.99
C SER A 72 15.32 -0.85 -12.42
N ILE A 73 14.18 -0.17 -12.38
CA ILE A 73 14.04 1.26 -12.68
C ILE A 73 13.05 1.88 -11.69
N MET A 74 13.39 3.06 -11.17
CA MET A 74 12.44 3.92 -10.46
C MET A 74 11.93 4.99 -11.42
N ALA A 75 10.63 4.97 -11.73
CA ALA A 75 9.98 5.95 -12.60
C ALA A 75 8.88 6.68 -11.82
N GLY A 76 9.16 7.93 -11.47
CA GLY A 76 8.30 8.68 -10.54
C GLY A 76 8.27 7.98 -9.16
N GLU A 77 7.09 7.53 -8.74
CA GLU A 77 6.91 6.79 -7.48
C GLU A 77 6.83 5.27 -7.67
N LEU A 78 6.92 4.78 -8.91
CA LEU A 78 6.80 3.37 -9.24
C LEU A 78 8.18 2.73 -9.34
N LEU A 79 8.29 1.53 -8.77
CA LEU A 79 9.45 0.67 -8.92
C LEU A 79 9.11 -0.46 -9.89
N TRP A 80 9.91 -0.56 -10.93
CA TRP A 80 9.83 -1.60 -11.93
C TRP A 80 11.00 -2.54 -11.74
N TYR A 81 10.73 -3.83 -11.70
CA TYR A 81 11.75 -4.88 -11.70
C TYR A 81 11.46 -5.89 -12.78
N LEU A 82 12.52 -6.37 -13.41
CA LEU A 82 12.49 -7.49 -14.33
C LEU A 82 13.36 -8.61 -13.77
N ILE A 83 12.75 -9.76 -13.54
CA ILE A 83 13.42 -10.90 -12.91
C ILE A 83 13.45 -12.05 -13.92
N GLU A 84 14.62 -12.58 -14.22
CA GLU A 84 14.72 -13.77 -15.04
C GLU A 84 14.26 -15.01 -14.27
N GLU A 85 13.61 -15.95 -14.96
CA GLU A 85 13.14 -17.19 -14.37
C GLU A 85 14.25 -17.98 -13.65
N ARG A 86 15.42 -18.08 -14.29
CA ARG A 86 16.58 -18.79 -13.74
C ARG A 86 17.04 -18.21 -12.41
N ASP A 87 17.00 -16.88 -12.27
CA ASP A 87 17.47 -16.18 -11.08
C ASP A 87 16.44 -16.34 -9.95
N PHE A 88 15.16 -16.26 -10.30
CA PHE A 88 14.07 -16.53 -9.36
C PHE A 88 14.14 -17.96 -8.79
N PHE A 89 14.40 -18.96 -9.65
CA PHE A 89 14.60 -20.34 -9.22
C PHE A 89 15.87 -20.52 -8.37
N ALA A 90 16.99 -19.91 -8.76
CA ALA A 90 18.23 -19.96 -7.98
C ALA A 90 18.04 -19.41 -6.56
N GLN A 91 17.16 -18.43 -6.39
CA GLN A 91 16.77 -17.87 -5.09
C GLN A 91 15.67 -18.67 -4.35
N LYS A 92 15.37 -19.89 -4.80
CA LYS A 92 14.32 -20.76 -4.23
C LYS A 92 12.93 -20.11 -4.29
N ASN A 93 12.58 -19.55 -5.45
CA ASN A 93 11.31 -18.90 -5.73
C ASN A 93 11.04 -17.70 -4.80
N LYS A 94 12.06 -16.86 -4.63
CA LYS A 94 12.03 -15.66 -3.80
C LYS A 94 12.53 -14.46 -4.58
N PHE A 95 11.93 -13.32 -4.31
CA PHE A 95 12.44 -12.02 -4.72
C PHE A 95 12.44 -11.08 -3.51
N ILE A 96 13.45 -10.22 -3.41
CA ILE A 96 13.61 -9.28 -2.30
C ILE A 96 13.53 -7.85 -2.84
N ILE A 97 12.59 -7.07 -2.33
CA ILE A 97 12.59 -5.62 -2.49
C ILE A 97 13.31 -5.04 -1.27
N PRO A 98 14.47 -4.38 -1.47
CA PRO A 98 15.21 -3.77 -0.37
C PRO A 98 14.39 -2.70 0.33
N ARG A 99 14.49 -2.63 1.66
CA ARG A 99 13.80 -1.61 2.47
C ARG A 99 14.08 -0.19 1.98
N GLY A 100 15.32 0.08 1.55
CA GLY A 100 15.75 1.41 1.08
C GLY A 100 15.11 1.85 -0.23
N SER A 101 14.54 0.92 -1.02
CA SER A 101 13.84 1.25 -2.26
C SER A 101 12.43 1.81 -2.00
N LEU A 102 11.86 1.54 -0.84
CA LEU A 102 10.49 1.92 -0.48
C LEU A 102 10.49 3.16 0.41
N LYS A 103 9.58 4.11 0.13
CA LYS A 103 9.37 5.27 1.00
C LYS A 103 8.81 4.81 2.36
N SER A 104 9.35 5.39 3.43
CA SER A 104 8.87 5.12 4.80
C SER A 104 7.42 5.57 4.95
N GLN A 105 6.62 4.79 5.70
CA GLN A 105 5.19 5.08 5.98
C GLN A 105 4.27 5.24 4.76
N VAL A 106 4.73 4.86 3.57
CA VAL A 106 3.89 4.75 2.37
C VAL A 106 3.55 3.27 2.15
N PRO A 107 2.27 2.87 2.08
CA PRO A 107 1.94 1.52 1.70
C PRO A 107 2.06 1.33 0.20
N TYR A 108 2.47 0.14 -0.18
CA TYR A 108 2.63 -0.24 -1.58
C TYR A 108 1.69 -1.36 -1.94
N ARG A 109 1.19 -1.32 -3.18
CA ARG A 109 0.67 -2.48 -3.89
C ARG A 109 1.77 -3.02 -4.79
N ILE A 110 1.91 -4.33 -4.84
CA ILE A 110 2.81 -5.03 -5.73
C ILE A 110 1.96 -5.82 -6.69
N ILE A 111 2.30 -5.76 -7.98
CA ILE A 111 1.65 -6.52 -9.03
C ILE A 111 2.73 -7.24 -9.81
N ILE A 112 2.52 -8.52 -10.08
CA ILE A 112 3.45 -9.36 -10.83
C ILE A 112 2.79 -9.80 -12.14
N TYR A 113 3.51 -9.70 -13.25
CA TYR A 113 3.10 -10.26 -14.52
C TYR A 113 4.12 -11.29 -14.98
N PRO A 114 3.69 -12.51 -15.35
CA PRO A 114 4.55 -13.43 -16.04
C PRO A 114 4.79 -12.93 -17.46
N CYS A 115 6.02 -13.09 -17.95
CA CYS A 115 6.44 -12.57 -19.24
C CYS A 115 7.17 -13.62 -20.07
N GLN A 116 7.01 -13.52 -21.39
CA GLN A 116 7.83 -14.22 -22.37
C GLN A 116 8.61 -13.21 -23.20
N ILE A 117 9.94 -13.23 -23.07
CA ILE A 117 10.84 -12.33 -23.79
C ILE A 117 11.66 -13.17 -24.77
N SER A 118 11.45 -12.94 -26.06
CA SER A 118 12.15 -13.67 -27.13
C SER A 118 12.55 -12.73 -28.26
N GLN A 119 13.86 -12.61 -28.51
CA GLN A 119 14.58 -11.88 -29.57
C GLN A 119 14.15 -10.41 -29.81
N ASN A 120 12.88 -10.13 -30.07
CA ASN A 120 12.34 -8.78 -30.28
C ASN A 120 10.93 -8.56 -29.73
N VAL A 121 10.31 -9.57 -29.12
CA VAL A 121 8.94 -9.48 -28.57
C VAL A 121 8.98 -9.72 -27.07
N TRP A 122 8.31 -8.84 -26.34
CA TRP A 122 8.02 -8.99 -24.93
C TRP A 122 6.51 -9.14 -24.76
N GLU A 123 6.10 -10.38 -24.50
CA GLU A 123 4.70 -10.70 -24.18
C GLU A 123 4.49 -10.66 -22.66
N ILE A 124 3.45 -9.95 -22.24
CA ILE A 124 3.06 -9.77 -20.84
C ILE A 124 1.67 -10.38 -20.69
N TYR A 125 1.53 -11.38 -19.84
CA TYR A 125 0.27 -12.09 -19.70
C TYR A 125 -0.55 -11.52 -18.55
N GLN A 126 -1.80 -11.14 -18.82
CA GLN A 126 -2.74 -10.72 -17.78
C GLN A 126 -3.07 -11.90 -16.85
N VAL A 127 -3.37 -11.59 -15.59
CA VAL A 127 -3.78 -12.58 -14.58
C VAL A 127 -5.19 -12.24 -14.12
N SER A 128 -6.14 -13.16 -14.28
CA SER A 128 -7.58 -12.86 -14.12
C SER A 128 -8.10 -12.86 -12.67
N ASN A 129 -7.30 -13.27 -11.69
CA ASN A 129 -7.81 -13.60 -10.34
C ASN A 129 -7.24 -12.71 -9.21
N HIS A 130 -6.51 -11.64 -9.53
CA HIS A 130 -5.75 -10.82 -8.54
C HIS A 130 -4.77 -11.63 -7.66
N GLU A 131 -4.53 -12.91 -7.94
CA GLU A 131 -3.54 -13.77 -7.26
C GLU A 131 -2.09 -13.31 -7.51
N ASN A 132 -1.92 -12.34 -8.39
CA ASN A 132 -0.67 -11.68 -8.71
C ASN A 132 -0.47 -10.35 -7.96
N GLU A 133 -1.36 -10.02 -7.04
CA GLU A 133 -1.27 -8.81 -6.22
C GLU A 133 -0.85 -9.13 -4.77
N ALA A 134 0.01 -8.28 -4.21
CA ALA A 134 0.33 -8.27 -2.79
C ALA A 134 0.32 -6.84 -2.26
N ALA A 135 0.16 -6.71 -0.95
CA ALA A 135 0.26 -5.42 -0.26
C ALA A 135 1.47 -5.41 0.67
N ILE A 136 2.18 -4.28 0.71
CA ILE A 136 3.12 -3.95 1.77
C ILE A 136 2.43 -2.94 2.69
N PRO A 137 1.88 -3.39 3.82
CA PRO A 137 1.17 -2.51 4.72
C PRO A 137 2.12 -1.67 5.58
N VAL A 138 1.61 -0.55 6.10
CA VAL A 138 2.33 0.32 7.03
C VAL A 138 1.53 0.54 8.32
N HIS A 139 2.25 0.80 9.40
CA HIS A 139 1.64 1.23 10.65
C HIS A 139 1.46 2.75 10.66
N ILE A 140 0.26 3.20 11.04
CA ILE A 140 -0.05 4.58 11.35
C ILE A 140 -0.05 4.71 12.88
N PRO A 141 0.97 5.34 13.48
CA PRO A 141 0.91 5.70 14.88
C PRO A 141 -0.18 6.74 15.10
N VAL A 142 -1.01 6.54 16.11
CA VAL A 142 -2.05 7.49 16.51
C VAL A 142 -1.85 7.82 17.97
N LYS A 143 -1.46 9.06 18.24
CA LYS A 143 -1.37 9.55 19.62
C LYS A 143 -2.77 9.86 20.13
N LEU A 144 -3.11 9.38 21.33
CA LEU A 144 -4.42 9.57 21.95
C LEU A 144 -4.27 10.29 23.30
N LYS A 145 -5.14 11.27 23.56
CA LYS A 145 -5.19 12.04 24.80
C LYS A 145 -6.61 12.28 25.24
N TYR A 146 -6.85 12.23 26.54
CA TYR A 146 -8.11 12.61 27.15
C TYR A 146 -7.92 13.84 28.03
N LYS A 147 -8.79 14.84 27.88
CA LYS A 147 -8.81 16.03 28.71
C LYS A 147 -10.18 16.23 29.32
N ASN A 148 -10.25 16.23 30.65
CA ASN A 148 -11.45 16.63 31.37
C ASN A 148 -11.64 18.13 31.20
N ILE A 149 -12.79 18.53 30.65
CA ILE A 149 -13.14 19.95 30.49
C ILE A 149 -14.31 20.24 31.42
N ASN A 150 -14.00 20.45 32.70
CA ASN A 150 -14.99 20.84 33.71
C ASN A 150 -15.38 22.33 33.64
N LYS A 151 -15.08 23.01 32.52
CA LYS A 151 -15.12 24.49 32.46
C LYS A 151 -16.39 25.07 31.83
N TYR A 152 -17.21 24.26 31.18
CA TYR A 152 -18.47 24.71 30.58
C TYR A 152 -19.63 23.93 31.18
N PHE A 153 -20.47 24.62 31.98
CA PHE A 153 -21.66 24.11 32.66
C PHE A 153 -22.73 23.50 31.73
N ILE A 154 -22.54 23.56 30.41
CA ILE A 154 -23.52 23.11 29.41
C ILE A 154 -23.43 21.59 29.16
N PHE A 155 -22.30 20.93 29.44
CA PHE A 155 -22.13 19.47 29.26
C PHE A 155 -21.34 18.80 30.40
N PRO A 156 -21.91 18.69 31.61
CA PRO A 156 -21.20 18.19 32.80
C PRO A 156 -20.75 16.72 32.75
N GLN A 157 -21.12 15.98 31.70
CA GLN A 157 -20.83 14.55 31.53
C GLN A 157 -20.01 14.25 30.26
N GLN A 158 -19.22 15.20 29.75
CA GLN A 158 -18.39 14.99 28.57
C GLN A 158 -16.90 15.24 28.85
N ARG A 159 -16.05 14.44 28.19
CA ARG A 159 -14.59 14.66 28.12
C ARG A 159 -14.18 14.94 26.68
N LEU A 160 -13.14 15.75 26.52
CA LEU A 160 -12.54 15.96 25.21
C LEU A 160 -11.53 14.86 24.96
N CYS A 161 -11.81 14.01 23.98
CA CYS A 161 -10.82 13.13 23.41
C CYS A 161 -10.09 13.84 22.27
N MET A 162 -8.78 13.68 22.24
CA MET A 162 -7.93 14.23 21.22
C MET A 162 -7.10 13.11 20.61
N PHE A 163 -7.06 13.03 19.28
CA PHE A 163 -6.16 12.10 18.61
C PHE A 163 -5.37 12.79 17.50
N ARG A 164 -4.15 12.31 17.26
CA ARG A 164 -3.29 12.79 16.19
C ARG A 164 -2.69 11.59 15.46
N PRO A 165 -3.14 11.30 14.23
CA PRO A 165 -2.46 10.33 13.39
C PRO A 165 -1.13 10.91 12.89
N ILE A 166 -0.10 10.07 12.86
CA ILE A 166 1.23 10.40 12.36
C ILE A 166 1.36 9.75 10.99
N PHE A 167 1.23 10.56 9.95
CA PHE A 167 1.48 10.18 8.57
C PHE A 167 2.69 10.92 8.01
N ASP A 168 3.29 10.35 6.98
CA ASP A 168 4.10 11.12 6.05
C ASP A 168 3.17 11.97 5.16
N PHE A 169 2.97 13.22 5.56
CA PHE A 169 2.09 14.18 4.86
C PHE A 169 2.74 14.82 3.62
N THR A 170 3.70 14.13 2.99
CA THR A 170 4.25 14.53 1.68
C THR A 170 3.29 14.25 0.52
N GLN A 171 2.21 13.50 0.76
CA GLN A 171 1.17 13.16 -0.21
C GLN A 171 0.00 14.18 -0.22
N ASP A 172 -0.80 14.15 -1.29
CA ASP A 172 -2.07 14.88 -1.37
C ASP A 172 -3.06 14.37 -0.30
N PHE A 173 -3.54 15.28 0.56
CA PHE A 173 -4.51 14.97 1.61
C PHE A 173 -5.82 14.38 1.11
N ASN A 174 -6.20 14.66 -0.14
CA ASN A 174 -7.39 14.05 -0.75
C ASN A 174 -7.21 12.53 -0.88
N GLN A 175 -5.98 12.06 -1.04
CA GLN A 175 -5.67 10.63 -1.00
C GLN A 175 -5.78 10.06 0.43
N LEU A 176 -5.77 10.87 1.47
CA LEU A 176 -5.91 10.39 2.85
C LEU A 176 -7.36 10.33 3.34
N GLU A 177 -8.31 10.84 2.54
CA GLU A 177 -9.72 10.85 2.89
C GLU A 177 -10.25 9.44 3.16
N GLY A 178 -10.97 9.31 4.28
CA GLY A 178 -11.65 8.07 4.63
C GLY A 178 -10.73 6.90 5.00
N ILE A 179 -9.39 7.07 5.03
CA ILE A 179 -8.46 6.01 5.45
C ILE A 179 -8.70 5.65 6.92
N LEU A 180 -8.86 6.66 7.77
CA LEU A 180 -9.12 6.47 9.18
C LEU A 180 -10.59 6.68 9.50
N CYS A 181 -11.07 5.96 10.49
CA CYS A 181 -12.29 6.26 11.20
C CYS A 181 -12.06 6.21 12.70
N TYR A 182 -12.88 6.94 13.44
CA TYR A 182 -12.93 6.85 14.89
C TYR A 182 -14.28 6.31 15.36
N LYS A 183 -14.30 5.69 16.52
CA LYS A 183 -15.50 5.15 17.15
C LYS A 183 -15.43 5.36 18.66
N PRO A 184 -16.29 6.21 19.23
CA PRO A 184 -16.55 6.23 20.66
C PRO A 184 -17.10 4.87 21.11
N SER A 185 -16.68 4.35 22.27
CA SER A 185 -17.14 3.05 22.80
C SER A 185 -18.66 2.97 22.97
N CYS A 186 -19.31 4.09 23.31
CA CYS A 186 -20.77 4.19 23.41
C CYS A 186 -21.49 4.20 22.06
N SER A 187 -20.78 4.34 20.94
CA SER A 187 -21.38 4.42 19.60
C SER A 187 -21.33 3.07 18.89
N ARG A 188 -22.40 2.74 18.16
CA ARG A 188 -22.40 1.63 17.20
C ARG A 188 -21.79 2.00 15.85
N CYS A 189 -21.68 3.30 15.56
CA CYS A 189 -21.23 3.83 14.28
C CYS A 189 -19.73 4.12 14.28
N HIS A 190 -19.10 3.94 13.13
CA HIS A 190 -17.76 4.45 12.85
C HIS A 190 -17.89 5.78 12.10
N PHE A 191 -17.07 6.74 12.46
CA PHE A 191 -17.08 8.07 11.87
C PHE A 191 -15.81 8.26 11.03
N PRO A 192 -15.91 8.43 9.71
CA PRO A 192 -14.75 8.62 8.85
C PRO A 192 -14.05 9.96 9.17
N VAL A 193 -12.73 9.98 9.06
CA VAL A 193 -11.93 11.20 9.16
C VAL A 193 -11.80 11.80 7.76
N SER A 194 -12.30 13.03 7.59
CA SER A 194 -12.24 13.75 6.31
C SER A 194 -10.82 14.23 5.99
N ALA A 195 -10.55 14.49 4.70
CA ALA A 195 -9.27 15.06 4.27
C ALA A 195 -8.93 16.38 5.00
N GLU A 196 -9.94 17.23 5.21
CA GLU A 196 -9.75 18.50 5.92
C GLU A 196 -9.40 18.30 7.41
N SER A 197 -9.98 17.28 8.04
CA SER A 197 -9.60 16.90 9.40
C SER A 197 -8.15 16.41 9.43
N MET A 198 -7.77 15.54 8.48
CA MET A 198 -6.39 15.08 8.34
C MET A 198 -5.40 16.23 8.12
N ARG A 199 -5.76 17.23 7.32
CA ARG A 199 -4.99 18.46 7.10
C ARG A 199 -4.76 19.23 8.39
N LYS A 200 -5.82 19.45 9.18
CA LYS A 200 -5.73 20.10 10.51
C LYS A 200 -4.91 19.27 11.51
N ALA A 201 -4.90 17.96 11.38
CA ALA A 201 -4.16 17.05 12.24
C ALA A 201 -2.64 17.06 11.98
N LYS A 202 -2.19 17.50 10.80
CA LYS A 202 -0.76 17.60 10.46
C LYS A 202 0.02 18.37 11.53
N ASP A 203 -0.51 19.53 11.94
CA ASP A 203 0.11 20.41 12.93
C ASP A 203 -0.64 20.46 14.28
N GLY A 204 -1.71 19.67 14.42
CA GLY A 204 -2.64 19.78 15.53
C GLY A 204 -3.21 18.46 16.04
N TRP A 205 -4.21 18.57 16.91
CA TRP A 205 -4.97 17.44 17.42
C TRP A 205 -6.40 17.49 16.86
N LEU A 206 -6.89 16.36 16.39
CA LEU A 206 -8.31 16.18 16.13
C LEU A 206 -9.04 16.06 17.45
N ARG A 207 -10.21 16.70 17.54
CA ARG A 207 -10.96 16.89 18.78
C ARG A 207 -12.32 16.24 18.64
N VAL A 208 -12.63 15.31 19.53
CA VAL A 208 -13.91 14.58 19.58
C VAL A 208 -14.44 14.67 21.00
N TRP A 209 -15.66 15.18 21.14
CA TRP A 209 -16.36 15.17 22.42
C TRP A 209 -17.05 13.82 22.60
N ILE A 210 -16.79 13.17 23.74
CA ILE A 210 -17.39 11.89 24.10
C ILE A 210 -17.89 11.93 25.54
N PRO A 211 -18.86 11.09 25.93
CA PRO A 211 -19.29 11.03 27.32
C PRO A 211 -18.14 10.67 28.27
N SER A 212 -18.22 11.15 29.50
CA SER A 212 -17.28 10.82 30.57
C SER A 212 -17.30 9.31 30.83
N GLY A 213 -16.11 8.69 30.89
CA GLY A 213 -15.96 7.23 31.05
C GLY A 213 -15.87 6.45 29.73
N GLU A 214 -16.21 7.05 28.59
CA GLU A 214 -16.15 6.40 27.27
C GLU A 214 -14.81 6.60 26.60
N GLU A 215 -14.31 5.62 25.87
CA GLU A 215 -13.04 5.64 25.15
C GLU A 215 -13.24 5.93 23.66
N LEU A 216 -12.19 6.45 23.01
CA LEU A 216 -12.15 6.63 21.56
C LEU A 216 -11.21 5.61 20.96
N ASN A 217 -11.75 4.78 20.07
CA ASN A 217 -10.94 3.91 19.25
C ASN A 217 -10.72 4.52 17.87
N VAL A 218 -9.54 4.29 17.29
CA VAL A 218 -9.19 4.72 15.94
C VAL A 218 -8.80 3.50 15.12
N TYR A 219 -9.35 3.41 13.92
CA TYR A 219 -9.17 2.27 13.02
C TYR A 219 -8.93 2.73 11.59
N THR A 220 -8.42 1.81 10.78
CA THR A 220 -8.48 1.94 9.33
C THR A 220 -9.85 1.48 8.84
N THR A 221 -10.44 2.16 7.86
CA THR A 221 -11.66 1.68 7.20
C THR A 221 -11.39 0.39 6.42
N LEU A 222 -12.45 -0.41 6.22
CA LEU A 222 -12.35 -1.79 5.73
C LEU A 222 -11.62 -1.89 4.38
N GLU A 223 -11.89 -0.95 3.47
CA GLU A 223 -11.27 -0.86 2.14
C GLU A 223 -9.73 -0.82 2.20
N TYR A 224 -9.17 -0.16 3.21
CA TYR A 224 -7.73 0.06 3.33
C TYR A 224 -7.05 -0.84 4.37
N LYS A 225 -7.79 -1.77 4.98
CA LYS A 225 -7.26 -2.67 6.03
C LYS A 225 -6.09 -3.54 5.56
N LYS A 226 -5.98 -3.79 4.26
CA LYS A 226 -4.84 -4.52 3.66
C LYS A 226 -3.55 -3.68 3.53
N TYR A 227 -3.66 -2.36 3.61
CA TYR A 227 -2.54 -1.42 3.40
C TYR A 227 -2.13 -0.68 4.68
N TYR A 228 -3.03 -0.53 5.64
CA TYR A 228 -2.72 0.23 6.85
C TYR A 228 -3.18 -0.51 8.10
N TYR A 229 -2.36 -0.38 9.14
CA TYR A 229 -2.67 -0.79 10.51
C TYR A 229 -2.56 0.41 11.44
N VAL A 230 -3.54 0.61 12.31
CA VAL A 230 -3.47 1.64 13.33
C VAL A 230 -2.74 1.10 14.56
N ARG A 231 -1.77 1.86 15.08
CA ARG A 231 -1.14 1.62 16.37
C ARG A 231 -1.47 2.77 17.29
N ILE A 232 -2.24 2.51 18.35
CA ILE A 232 -2.56 3.53 19.36
C ILE A 232 -1.36 3.72 20.28
N GLU A 233 -0.99 4.98 20.51
CA GLU A 233 0.00 5.43 21.48
C GLU A 233 -0.68 6.35 22.48
N GLU A 234 -0.99 5.85 23.66
CA GLU A 234 -1.61 6.67 24.71
C GLU A 234 -0.58 7.61 25.34
N GLN A 235 -0.98 8.87 25.54
CA GLN A 235 -0.16 9.92 26.18
C GLN A 235 -0.80 10.46 27.45
#